data_AF-A0A532TQN1-F1
#
_entry.id   AF-A0A532TQN1-F1
#
_cell.length_a   1.000
_cell.length_b   1.000
_cell.length_c   1.000
_cell.angle_alpha   90.00
_cell.angle_beta   90.00
_cell.angle_gamma   90.00
#
_symmetry.space_group_name_H-M   'P 1'
#
loop_
_entity.id
_entity.type
_entity.pdbx_description
1 polymer ?
#
loop_
_entity_poly.entity_id
_entity_poly.type
_entity_poly.pdbx_seq_one_letter_code
_entity_poly.pdbx_strand_id
1 'polypeptide(L)'
;MGLGKALGFSLLGFIGLNFLFVIIAETISGNLNLLFSDISSNPLIILLIFFGPMVSMPGSVFSSIFAQISSGMIDSMLIQYIGFIISPFVASLIAGRTGENKGGSFGGWMITTMISAVALGILAFIHTATLSYYGIPLADPSLMLITFLMSGAVNGVFYGCFSLLFTKEEMY
;
A
#
# COMPACT_ATOMS: atom_id res chain seq x y z
N MET A 1 -13.16 -4.55 -21.39
CA MET A 1 -12.82 -3.27 -20.72
C MET A 1 -12.51 -3.47 -19.23
N GLY A 2 -12.60 -4.69 -18.71
CA GLY A 2 -12.45 -5.01 -17.29
C GLY A 2 -11.11 -4.64 -16.66
N LEU A 3 -9.98 -4.82 -17.37
CA LEU A 3 -8.66 -4.51 -16.81
C LEU A 3 -8.51 -3.02 -16.42
N GLY A 4 -8.96 -2.09 -17.26
CA GLY A 4 -8.90 -0.66 -16.95
C GLY A 4 -9.80 -0.27 -15.78
N LYS A 5 -10.98 -0.89 -15.67
CA LYS A 5 -11.89 -0.69 -14.52
C LYS A 5 -11.27 -1.24 -13.24
N ALA A 6 -10.73 -2.46 -13.29
CA ALA A 6 -10.07 -3.09 -12.15
C ALA A 6 -8.89 -2.27 -11.65
N LEU A 7 -8.05 -1.78 -12.55
CA LEU A 7 -6.98 -0.85 -12.22
C LEU A 7 -7.54 0.41 -11.54
N GLY A 8 -8.44 1.14 -12.21
CA GLY A 8 -8.93 2.42 -11.70
C GLY A 8 -9.61 2.31 -10.33
N PHE A 9 -10.50 1.34 -10.16
CA PHE A 9 -11.21 1.16 -8.89
C PHE A 9 -10.32 0.61 -7.79
N SER A 10 -9.39 -0.31 -8.09
CA SER A 10 -8.47 -0.80 -7.06
C SER A 10 -7.46 0.25 -6.63
N LEU A 11 -6.94 1.07 -7.55
CA LEU A 11 -6.05 2.17 -7.23
C LEU A 11 -6.75 3.20 -6.33
N LEU A 12 -7.98 3.61 -6.68
CA LEU A 12 -8.76 4.53 -5.87
C LEU A 12 -9.10 3.95 -4.50
N GLY A 13 -9.53 2.68 -4.45
CA GLY A 13 -9.83 1.99 -3.19
C GLY A 13 -8.59 1.86 -2.30
N PHE A 14 -7.45 1.53 -2.90
CA PHE A 14 -6.17 1.40 -2.20
C PHE A 14 -5.74 2.72 -1.57
N ILE A 15 -5.67 3.79 -2.37
CA ILE A 15 -5.24 5.11 -1.91
C ILE A 15 -6.20 5.64 -0.85
N GLY A 16 -7.52 5.55 -1.09
CA GLY A 16 -8.53 6.08 -0.19
C GLY A 16 -8.53 5.38 1.17
N LEU A 17 -8.46 4.04 1.19
CA LEU A 17 -8.38 3.28 2.44
C LEU A 17 -7.08 3.52 3.18
N ASN A 18 -5.95 3.53 2.46
CA ASN A 18 -4.67 3.75 3.10
C ASN A 18 -4.58 5.16 3.71
N PHE A 19 -5.07 6.18 2.99
CA PHE A 19 -5.19 7.54 3.52
C PHE A 19 -6.04 7.58 4.80
N LEU A 20 -7.18 6.87 4.83
CA LEU A 20 -8.02 6.78 6.02
C LEU A 20 -7.26 6.19 7.21
N PHE A 21 -6.52 5.09 7.02
CA PHE A 21 -5.72 4.49 8.09
C PHE A 21 -4.60 5.40 8.59
N VAL A 22 -3.94 6.14 7.70
CA VAL A 22 -2.94 7.16 8.09
C VAL A 22 -3.60 8.23 8.95
N ILE A 23 -4.74 8.79 8.53
CA ILE A 23 -5.45 9.82 9.31
C ILE A 23 -5.85 9.30 10.70
N ILE A 24 -6.34 8.06 10.80
CA ILE A 24 -6.70 7.45 12.09
C ILE A 24 -5.44 7.29 12.97
N ALA A 25 -4.34 6.77 12.42
CA ALA A 25 -3.10 6.57 13.16
C ALA A 25 -2.48 7.89 13.65
N GLU A 26 -2.47 8.93 12.81
CA GLU A 26 -1.99 10.27 13.15
C GLU A 26 -2.89 10.99 14.17
N THR A 27 -4.20 10.69 14.15
CA THR A 27 -5.13 11.18 15.17
C THR A 27 -4.85 10.54 16.52
N ILE A 28 -4.63 9.23 16.56
CA ILE A 28 -4.32 8.49 17.80
C ILE A 28 -3.00 8.92 18.40
N SER A 29 -1.99 9.20 17.57
CA SER A 29 -0.68 9.69 18.03
C SER A 29 -0.65 11.18 18.38
N GLY A 30 -1.72 11.94 18.09
CA GLY A 30 -1.79 13.38 18.33
C GLY A 30 -1.02 14.24 17.31
N ASN A 31 -0.60 13.65 16.19
CA ASN A 31 0.27 14.26 15.20
C ASN A 31 -0.45 14.73 13.92
N LEU A 32 -1.79 14.73 13.89
CA LEU A 32 -2.57 15.10 12.71
C LEU A 32 -2.22 16.50 12.15
N ASN A 33 -1.97 17.48 13.02
CA ASN A 33 -1.55 18.83 12.58
C ASN A 33 -0.15 18.81 11.96
N LEU A 34 0.76 17.98 12.50
CA LEU A 34 2.10 17.80 11.94
C LEU A 34 2.01 17.16 10.55
N LEU A 35 1.18 16.13 10.37
CA LEU A 35 0.94 15.51 9.05
C LEU A 35 0.56 16.57 7.99
N PHE A 36 -0.41 17.43 8.28
CA PHE A 36 -0.83 18.45 7.31
C PHE A 36 0.21 19.55 7.10
N SER A 37 0.98 19.91 8.14
CA SER A 37 2.13 20.82 8.01
C SER A 37 3.23 20.21 7.12
N ASP A 38 3.51 18.92 7.28
CA ASP A 38 4.49 18.18 6.50
C ASP A 38 4.05 18.08 5.03
N ILE A 39 2.77 17.82 4.76
CA ILE A 39 2.22 17.84 3.39
C ILE A 39 2.36 19.24 2.76
N SER A 40 2.11 20.31 3.53
CA SER A 40 2.19 21.69 3.03
C SER A 40 3.64 22.09 2.69
N SER A 41 4.59 21.71 3.55
CA SER A 41 6.00 22.04 3.39
C SER A 41 6.73 21.12 2.39
N ASN A 42 6.32 19.86 2.28
CA ASN A 42 6.85 18.88 1.35
C ASN A 42 5.73 18.04 0.72
N PRO A 43 5.12 18.52 -0.39
CA PRO A 43 3.99 17.87 -1.03
C PRO A 43 4.26 16.43 -1.51
N LEU A 44 5.52 16.06 -1.74
CA LEU A 44 5.90 14.72 -2.19
C LEU A 44 5.65 13.63 -1.12
N ILE A 45 5.49 14.02 0.15
CA ILE A 45 5.12 13.11 1.26
C ILE A 45 3.80 12.39 0.96
N ILE A 46 2.92 13.00 0.16
CA ILE A 46 1.64 12.38 -0.20
C ILE A 46 1.80 11.02 -0.88
N LEU A 47 2.91 10.77 -1.57
CA LEU A 47 3.21 9.46 -2.18
C LEU A 47 3.41 8.39 -1.11
N LEU A 48 4.06 8.73 0.01
CA LEU A 48 4.26 7.80 1.12
C LEU A 48 2.94 7.55 1.86
N ILE A 49 2.12 8.59 2.01
CA ILE A 49 0.78 8.49 2.59
C ILE A 49 -0.13 7.61 1.74
N PHE A 50 -0.05 7.71 0.41
CA PHE A 50 -0.93 6.96 -0.49
C PHE A 50 -0.47 5.54 -0.76
N PHE A 51 0.84 5.33 -0.89
CA PHE A 51 1.40 4.05 -1.36
C PHE A 51 2.20 3.29 -0.29
N GLY A 52 2.31 3.83 0.93
CA GLY A 52 3.07 3.27 2.05
C GLY A 52 3.01 1.75 2.25
N PRO A 53 1.85 1.07 2.14
CA PRO A 53 1.77 -0.38 2.29
C PRO A 53 2.69 -1.15 1.32
N MET A 54 3.01 -0.59 0.15
CA MET A 54 3.88 -1.24 -0.83
C MET A 54 5.35 -1.28 -0.44
N VAL A 55 5.76 -0.53 0.59
CA VAL A 55 7.13 -0.61 1.13
C VAL A 55 7.38 -1.96 1.82
N SER A 56 6.32 -2.59 2.33
CA SER A 56 6.42 -3.77 3.18
C SER A 56 5.78 -4.99 2.52
N MET A 57 6.43 -6.15 2.66
CA MET A 57 5.86 -7.41 2.20
C MET A 57 4.75 -7.87 3.17
N PRO A 58 3.70 -8.57 2.71
CA PRO A 58 2.61 -9.01 3.58
C PRO A 58 3.10 -9.81 4.79
N GLY A 59 4.06 -10.72 4.58
CA GLY A 59 4.64 -11.53 5.66
C GLY A 59 5.32 -10.70 6.76
N SER A 60 6.04 -9.63 6.39
CA SER A 60 6.65 -8.74 7.40
C SER A 60 5.58 -7.96 8.15
N VAL A 61 4.54 -7.47 7.46
CA VAL A 61 3.44 -6.75 8.12
C VAL A 61 2.71 -7.64 9.14
N PHE A 62 2.39 -8.89 8.78
CA PHE A 62 1.78 -9.84 9.73
C PHE A 62 2.69 -10.11 10.94
N SER A 63 4.00 -10.24 10.73
CA SER A 63 4.95 -10.44 11.83
C SER A 63 5.01 -9.22 12.78
N SER A 64 4.94 -8.00 12.24
CA SER A 64 4.91 -6.76 13.01
C SER A 64 3.64 -6.62 13.83
N ILE A 65 2.47 -6.94 13.24
CA ILE A 65 1.18 -6.96 13.96
C ILE A 65 1.24 -7.96 15.12
N PHE A 66 1.71 -9.18 14.86
CA PHE A 66 1.83 -10.21 15.89
C PHE A 66 2.76 -9.77 17.02
N ALA A 67 3.93 -9.22 16.69
CA ALA A 67 4.89 -8.73 17.67
C ALA A 67 4.26 -7.66 18.59
N GLN A 68 3.59 -6.66 18.02
CA GLN A 68 2.95 -5.61 18.80
C GLN A 68 1.84 -6.14 19.71
N ILE A 69 0.95 -6.98 19.20
CA ILE A 69 -0.11 -7.60 20.00
C ILE A 69 0.49 -8.44 21.13
N SER A 70 1.51 -9.25 20.84
CA SER A 70 2.17 -10.10 21.84
C SER A 70 2.85 -9.30 22.96
N SER A 71 3.31 -8.08 22.65
CA SER A 71 3.90 -7.14 23.60
C SER A 71 2.88 -6.23 24.30
N GLY A 72 1.59 -6.34 23.98
CA GLY A 72 0.53 -5.49 24.55
C GLY A 72 0.55 -4.04 24.06
N MET A 73 1.27 -3.74 22.98
CA MET A 73 1.35 -2.40 22.40
C MET A 73 0.19 -2.19 21.42
N ILE A 74 -0.86 -1.48 21.88
CA ILE A 74 -2.00 -1.05 21.06
C ILE A 74 -1.87 0.46 20.84
N ASP A 75 -1.14 0.85 19.81
CA ASP A 75 -0.79 2.23 19.51
C ASP A 75 -1.10 2.60 18.04
N SER A 76 -0.70 3.81 17.63
CA SER A 76 -0.88 4.29 16.25
C SER A 76 -0.16 3.41 15.23
N MET A 77 0.97 2.82 15.58
CA MET A 77 1.75 1.96 14.69
C MET A 77 1.00 0.65 14.42
N LEU A 78 0.30 0.09 15.41
CA LEU A 78 -0.57 -1.08 15.21
C LEU A 78 -1.66 -0.79 14.18
N ILE A 79 -2.33 0.36 14.31
CA ILE A 79 -3.38 0.79 13.38
C ILE A 79 -2.82 0.96 11.97
N GLN A 80 -1.62 1.51 11.83
CA GLN A 80 -0.96 1.65 10.54
C GLN A 80 -0.64 0.30 9.90
N TYR A 81 -0.11 -0.66 10.66
CA TYR A 81 0.15 -2.02 10.15
C TYR A 81 -1.14 -2.75 9.75
N ILE A 82 -2.23 -2.57 10.51
CA ILE A 82 -3.56 -3.07 10.12
C ILE A 82 -3.97 -2.45 8.78
N GLY A 83 -3.78 -1.14 8.61
CA GLY A 83 -4.03 -0.44 7.35
C GLY A 83 -3.21 -0.99 6.18
N PHE A 84 -1.96 -1.40 6.44
CA PHE A 84 -1.09 -2.01 5.44
C PHE A 84 -1.55 -3.40 4.98
N ILE A 85 -2.42 -4.08 5.74
CA ILE A 85 -3.08 -5.32 5.31
C ILE A 85 -4.44 -5.03 4.66
N ILE A 86 -5.29 -4.24 5.32
CA ILE A 86 -6.68 -4.05 4.92
C ILE A 86 -6.77 -3.29 3.59
N SER A 87 -5.97 -2.24 3.41
CA SER A 87 -6.01 -1.42 2.19
C SER A 87 -5.71 -2.23 0.93
N PRO A 88 -4.59 -2.97 0.82
CA PRO A 88 -4.33 -3.79 -0.37
C PRO A 88 -5.29 -4.97 -0.49
N PHE A 89 -5.73 -5.56 0.62
CA PHE A 89 -6.72 -6.64 0.59
C PHE A 89 -8.04 -6.17 -0.05
N VAL A 90 -8.67 -5.12 0.49
CA VAL A 90 -9.94 -4.62 -0.04
C VAL A 90 -9.79 -4.12 -1.48
N ALA A 91 -8.69 -3.43 -1.80
CA ALA A 91 -8.42 -2.99 -3.16
C ALA A 91 -8.33 -4.16 -4.16
N SER A 92 -7.70 -5.27 -3.76
CA SER A 92 -7.62 -6.48 -4.59
C SER A 92 -9.00 -7.14 -4.80
N LEU A 93 -9.88 -7.10 -3.79
CA LEU A 93 -11.27 -7.57 -3.92
C LEU A 93 -12.06 -6.71 -4.90
N ILE A 94 -11.87 -5.38 -4.84
CA ILE A 94 -12.48 -4.44 -5.77
C ILE A 94 -12.01 -4.74 -7.21
N ALA A 95 -10.70 -4.97 -7.43
CA ALA A 95 -10.17 -5.41 -8.72
C ALA A 95 -10.85 -6.70 -9.18
N GLY A 96 -10.97 -7.70 -8.29
CA GLY A 96 -11.67 -8.96 -8.57
C GLY A 96 -13.10 -8.77 -9.09
N ARG A 97 -13.88 -7.92 -8.41
CA ARG A 97 -15.29 -7.71 -8.78
C ARG A 97 -15.47 -6.88 -10.05
N THR A 98 -14.48 -6.10 -10.44
CA THR A 98 -14.55 -5.16 -11.57
C THR A 98 -13.80 -5.64 -12.82
N GLY A 99 -12.94 -6.65 -12.69
CA GLY A 99 -12.04 -7.15 -13.75
C GLY A 99 -12.67 -7.86 -14.93
N GLU A 100 -13.99 -8.12 -14.91
CA GLU A 100 -14.78 -8.87 -15.93
C GLU A 100 -14.32 -10.33 -16.12
N ASN A 101 -13.03 -10.62 -16.14
CA ASN A 101 -12.41 -11.95 -16.23
C ASN A 101 -11.18 -12.06 -15.31
N LYS A 102 -10.65 -13.28 -15.15
CA LYS A 102 -9.53 -13.55 -14.22
C LYS A 102 -8.28 -12.71 -14.54
N GLY A 103 -7.94 -12.58 -15.82
CA GLY A 103 -6.77 -11.82 -16.27
C GLY A 103 -6.91 -10.31 -16.01
N GLY A 104 -8.11 -9.75 -16.19
CA GLY A 104 -8.42 -8.35 -15.91
C GLY A 104 -8.44 -8.04 -14.42
N SER A 105 -8.97 -8.96 -13.60
CA SER A 105 -8.97 -8.86 -12.15
C SER A 105 -7.55 -8.85 -11.57
N PHE A 106 -6.79 -9.91 -11.87
CA PHE A 106 -5.42 -10.05 -11.38
C PHE A 106 -4.52 -8.97 -11.97
N GLY A 107 -4.61 -8.76 -13.29
CA GLY A 107 -3.81 -7.76 -14.00
C GLY A 107 -4.09 -6.34 -13.52
N GLY A 108 -5.35 -5.98 -13.26
CA GLY A 108 -5.72 -4.68 -12.71
C GLY A 108 -5.07 -4.41 -11.35
N TRP A 109 -5.14 -5.38 -10.43
CA TRP A 109 -4.48 -5.29 -9.13
C TRP A 109 -2.95 -5.27 -9.25
N MET A 110 -2.39 -6.15 -10.08
CA MET A 110 -0.94 -6.19 -10.31
C MET A 110 -0.41 -4.84 -10.80
N ILE A 111 -1.09 -4.21 -11.76
CA ILE A 111 -0.71 -2.88 -12.25
C ILE A 111 -0.83 -1.82 -11.15
N THR A 112 -1.87 -1.86 -10.31
CA THR A 112 -2.01 -0.98 -9.13
C THR A 112 -0.79 -1.08 -8.21
N THR A 113 -0.38 -2.30 -7.88
CA THR A 113 0.80 -2.52 -7.02
C THR A 113 2.11 -2.05 -7.67
N MET A 114 2.27 -2.26 -8.99
CA MET A 114 3.45 -1.81 -9.74
C MET A 114 3.53 -0.29 -9.83
N ILE A 115 2.43 0.40 -10.16
CA ILE A 115 2.38 1.87 -10.19
C ILE A 115 2.72 2.44 -8.82
N SER A 116 2.16 1.85 -7.76
CA SER A 116 2.40 2.27 -6.38
C SER A 116 3.87 2.09 -5.97
N ALA A 117 4.47 0.95 -6.31
CA ALA A 117 5.89 0.68 -6.07
C ALA A 117 6.82 1.64 -6.85
N VAL A 118 6.50 1.91 -8.12
CA VAL A 118 7.26 2.87 -8.95
C VAL A 118 7.12 4.29 -8.43
N ALA A 119 5.93 4.70 -7.97
CA ALA A 119 5.71 6.02 -7.38
C ALA A 119 6.59 6.26 -6.14
N LEU A 120 6.68 5.25 -5.26
CA LEU A 120 7.61 5.28 -4.12
C LEU A 120 9.08 5.23 -4.56
N GLY A 121 9.38 4.47 -5.62
CA GLY A 121 10.71 4.44 -6.22
C GLY A 121 11.15 5.81 -6.70
N ILE A 122 10.28 6.53 -7.40
CA ILE A 122 10.54 7.91 -7.85
C ILE A 122 10.80 8.83 -6.65
N LEU A 123 10.04 8.70 -5.56
CA LEU A 123 10.29 9.45 -4.32
C LEU A 123 11.71 9.20 -3.78
N ALA A 124 12.21 7.97 -3.88
CA ALA A 124 13.57 7.62 -3.47
C ALA A 124 14.67 8.30 -4.31
N PHE A 125 14.41 8.61 -5.59
CA PHE A 125 15.37 9.35 -6.42
C PHE A 125 15.31 10.86 -6.22
N ILE A 126 14.13 11.40 -5.92
CA ILE A 126 13.91 12.85 -5.84
C ILE A 126 14.22 13.37 -4.43
N HIS A 127 13.85 12.63 -3.38
CA HIS A 127 13.88 13.15 -2.01
C HIS A 127 14.16 12.07 -0.95
N THR A 128 15.37 11.48 -0.99
CA THR A 128 15.83 10.43 -0.05
C THR A 128 15.64 10.80 1.42
N ALA A 129 15.83 12.07 1.80
CA ALA A 129 15.66 12.53 3.18
C ALA A 129 14.26 12.27 3.74
N THR A 130 13.22 12.32 2.90
CA THR A 130 11.83 12.05 3.32
C THR A 130 11.66 10.60 3.75
N LEU A 131 12.31 9.66 3.06
CA LEU A 131 12.24 8.24 3.41
C LEU A 131 12.86 7.98 4.78
N SER A 132 13.98 8.64 5.08
CA SER A 132 14.66 8.50 6.38
C SER A 132 13.82 9.01 7.56
N TYR A 133 13.07 10.09 7.36
CA TYR A 133 12.19 10.66 8.39
C TYR A 133 11.07 9.69 8.78
N TYR A 134 10.57 8.90 7.81
CA TYR A 134 9.57 7.86 8.05
C TYR A 134 10.16 6.47 8.37
N GLY A 135 11.44 6.42 8.77
CA GLY A 135 12.09 5.19 9.23
C GLY A 135 12.43 4.18 8.12
N ILE A 136 12.36 4.59 6.85
CA ILE A 136 12.81 3.76 5.73
C ILE A 136 14.32 3.96 5.58
N PRO A 137 15.14 2.90 5.69
CA PRO A 137 16.60 3.03 5.70
C PRO A 137 17.11 3.65 4.39
N LEU A 138 18.04 4.60 4.53
CA LEU A 138 18.72 5.23 3.41
C LEU A 138 19.68 4.22 2.77
N ALA A 139 19.23 3.60 1.70
CA ALA A 139 20.07 2.81 0.80
C ALA A 139 20.35 3.59 -0.49
N ASP A 140 21.21 3.03 -1.34
CA ASP A 140 21.33 3.45 -2.74
C ASP A 140 19.91 3.52 -3.36
N PRO A 141 19.50 4.65 -3.99
CA PRO A 141 18.20 4.79 -4.63
C PRO A 141 17.86 3.66 -5.61
N SER A 142 18.85 3.09 -6.29
CA SER A 142 18.67 1.94 -7.16
C SER A 142 18.26 0.69 -6.38
N LEU A 143 18.88 0.45 -5.22
CA LEU A 143 18.51 -0.65 -4.33
C LEU A 143 17.09 -0.44 -3.78
N MET A 144 16.74 0.78 -3.37
CA MET A 144 15.39 1.09 -2.89
C MET A 144 14.32 0.83 -3.96
N LEU A 145 14.56 1.24 -5.20
CA LEU A 145 13.66 0.95 -6.32
C LEU A 145 13.47 -0.56 -6.49
N ILE A 146 14.55 -1.33 -6.48
CA ILE A 146 14.49 -2.79 -6.59
C ILE A 146 13.69 -3.38 -5.42
N THR A 147 13.93 -2.94 -4.20
CA THR A 147 13.20 -3.41 -3.01
C THR A 147 11.71 -3.10 -3.11
N PHE A 148 11.32 -1.88 -3.52
CA PHE A 148 9.92 -1.52 -3.69
C PHE A 148 9.26 -2.27 -4.82
N LEU A 149 9.94 -2.49 -5.95
CA LEU A 149 9.41 -3.32 -7.05
C LEU A 149 9.21 -4.78 -6.61
N MET A 150 10.17 -5.35 -5.88
CA MET A 150 10.05 -6.70 -5.32
C MET A 150 8.88 -6.78 -4.34
N SER A 151 8.76 -5.82 -3.42
CA SER A 151 7.63 -5.74 -2.48
C SER A 151 6.30 -5.57 -3.21
N GLY A 152 6.25 -4.71 -4.22
CA GLY A 152 5.09 -4.52 -5.09
C GLY A 152 4.71 -5.80 -5.81
N ALA A 153 5.67 -6.59 -6.29
CA ALA A 153 5.41 -7.85 -6.99
C ALA A 153 4.87 -8.91 -6.02
N VAL A 154 5.45 -9.01 -4.82
CA VAL A 154 4.97 -9.90 -3.76
C VAL A 154 3.56 -9.53 -3.33
N ASN A 155 3.28 -8.24 -3.10
CA ASN A 155 1.94 -7.73 -2.79
C ASN A 155 0.96 -7.99 -3.94
N GLY A 156 1.41 -7.75 -5.17
CA GLY A 156 0.65 -7.99 -6.40
C GLY A 156 0.22 -9.44 -6.54
N VAL A 157 1.14 -10.39 -6.35
CA VAL A 157 0.84 -11.83 -6.39
C VAL A 157 -0.01 -12.26 -5.20
N PHE A 158 0.41 -11.91 -3.97
CA PHE A 158 -0.26 -12.34 -2.74
C PHE A 158 -1.72 -11.89 -2.69
N TYR A 159 -1.97 -10.58 -2.86
CA TYR A 159 -3.33 -10.05 -2.88
C TYR A 159 -4.05 -10.33 -4.21
N GLY A 160 -3.31 -10.52 -5.30
CA GLY A 160 -3.85 -10.93 -6.59
C GLY A 160 -4.56 -12.28 -6.54
N CYS A 161 -4.11 -13.22 -5.71
CA CYS A 161 -4.83 -14.47 -5.47
C CYS A 161 -6.26 -14.23 -4.96
N PHE A 162 -6.46 -13.23 -4.07
CA PHE A 162 -7.81 -12.89 -3.60
C PHE A 162 -8.66 -12.22 -4.69
N SER A 163 -8.05 -11.42 -5.58
CA SER A 163 -8.75 -10.87 -6.74
C SER A 163 -9.29 -11.97 -7.67
N LEU A 164 -8.54 -13.06 -7.85
CA LEU A 164 -8.95 -14.21 -8.65
C LEU A 164 -10.13 -14.95 -8.02
N LEU A 165 -10.16 -15.09 -6.69
CA LEU A 165 -11.26 -15.71 -5.96
C LEU A 165 -12.57 -14.92 -6.07
N PHE A 166 -12.49 -13.59 -6.19
CA PHE A 166 -13.65 -12.70 -6.24
C PHE A 166 -14.06 -12.29 -7.66
N THR A 167 -13.43 -12.88 -8.67
CA THR A 167 -13.76 -12.66 -10.07
C THR A 167 -15.17 -13.15 -10.37
N LYS A 168 -15.91 -12.39 -11.21
CA LYS A 168 -17.31 -12.71 -11.56
C LYS A 168 -17.47 -13.90 -12.49
N GLU A 169 -16.44 -14.26 -13.25
CA GLU A 169 -16.45 -15.51 -14.02
C GLU A 169 -16.56 -16.68 -13.06
N GLU A 170 -17.60 -17.50 -13.27
CA GLU A 170 -17.87 -18.69 -12.49
C GLU A 170 -16.60 -19.56 -12.43
N MET A 171 -16.23 -19.97 -11.22
CA MET A 171 -15.40 -21.16 -11.08
C MET A 171 -16.29 -22.31 -11.52
N TYR A 172 -16.10 -22.80 -12.74
CA TYR A 172 -16.65 -24.08 -13.18
C TYR A 172 -16.53 -25.14 -12.08
#